data_AF-A0A090QLN3-F1
#
_entry.id   AF-A0A090QLN3-F1
#
_cell.length_a   1.000
_cell.length_b   1.000
_cell.length_c   1.000
_cell.angle_alpha   90.00
_cell.angle_beta   90.00
_cell.angle_gamma   90.00
#
_symmetry.space_group_name_H-M   'P 1'
#
loop_
_entity.id
_entity.type
_entity.pdbx_description
1 polymer ?
#
loop_
_entity_poly.entity_id
_entity_poly.type
_entity_poly.pdbx_seq_one_letter_code
_entity_poly.pdbx_strand_id
1 'polypeptide(L)'
;MLFYNMAEAQTCDRDYFIQRVKLTKTAFDINGKVIKKDKQYLVEIMKTHDGKMKRGDRHIKRYSLNGAYTRHLSAQLEIGCGEIPELTPTQAWPFSPSKLYKLAQDYSSQRGLYDQIDFTFSHAYSYSFMFSKDGNHSVTWPEFVNNAM
;
A
#
# COMPACT_ATOMS: atom_id res chain seq x y z
N MET A 1 1.41 -7.89 -3.24
CA MET A 1 2.14 -8.33 -2.03
C MET A 1 2.33 -7.08 -1.20
N LEU A 2 1.80 -7.06 0.02
CA LEU A 2 2.07 -5.98 0.99
C LEU A 2 3.25 -6.47 1.83
N PHE A 3 4.32 -5.68 1.87
CA PHE A 3 5.55 -6.06 2.57
C PHE A 3 5.44 -5.63 4.03
N TYR A 4 5.70 -6.58 4.91
CA TYR A 4 5.62 -6.38 6.36
C TYR A 4 6.94 -6.81 7.00
N ASN A 5 8.10 -6.48 6.42
CA ASN A 5 9.38 -6.73 7.09
C ASN A 5 10.26 -5.49 6.98
N MET A 6 10.36 -4.73 8.08
CA MET A 6 11.24 -3.59 8.23
C MET A 6 12.05 -3.82 9.49
N ALA A 7 13.38 -3.79 9.38
CA ALA A 7 14.24 -3.99 10.54
C ALA A 7 14.09 -2.82 11.54
N GLU A 8 13.85 -1.60 11.04
CA GLU A 8 13.59 -0.41 11.84
C GLU A 8 12.25 -0.45 12.58
N ALA A 9 11.36 -1.40 12.27
CA ALA A 9 10.14 -1.66 13.05
C ALA A 9 10.43 -1.88 14.54
N GLN A 10 11.64 -2.36 14.89
CA GLN A 10 12.06 -2.61 16.27
C GLN A 10 12.15 -1.33 17.11
N THR A 11 12.22 -0.15 16.51
CA THR A 11 12.25 1.13 17.22
C THR A 11 10.86 1.74 17.41
N CYS A 12 9.79 1.06 16.99
CA CYS A 12 8.42 1.51 17.24
C CYS A 12 7.93 0.99 18.59
N ASP A 13 7.74 1.89 19.54
CA ASP A 13 7.17 1.58 20.86
C ASP A 13 5.64 1.35 20.80
N ARG A 14 5.08 1.05 19.62
CA ARG A 14 3.64 0.80 19.41
C ARG A 14 3.42 -0.62 18.91
N ASP A 15 2.34 -1.24 19.38
CA ASP A 15 1.89 -2.58 18.99
C ASP A 15 1.26 -2.63 17.58
N TYR A 16 1.49 -1.61 16.75
CA TYR A 16 0.95 -1.53 15.40
C TYR A 16 1.75 -0.61 14.48
N PHE A 17 1.60 -0.87 13.18
CA PHE A 17 2.10 -0.02 12.10
C PHE A 17 0.95 0.58 11.30
N ILE A 18 1.24 1.71 10.67
CA ILE A 18 0.35 2.36 9.73
C ILE A 18 0.90 2.13 8.33
N GLN A 19 0.05 1.72 7.41
CA GLN A 19 0.34 1.68 5.98
C GLN A 19 -0.57 2.67 5.28
N ARG A 20 0.02 3.55 4.48
CA ARG A 20 -0.73 4.37 3.52
C ARG A 20 -0.37 3.96 2.10
N VAL A 21 -1.38 3.88 1.23
CA VAL A 21 -1.20 3.47 -0.16
C VAL A 21 -1.84 4.47 -1.10
N LYS A 22 -1.05 4.97 -2.04
CA LYS A 22 -1.53 5.72 -3.20
C LYS A 22 -1.46 4.81 -4.43
N LEU A 23 -2.64 4.49 -4.95
CA LEU A 23 -2.81 3.67 -6.14
C LEU A 23 -3.17 4.57 -7.33
N THR A 24 -2.33 4.58 -8.35
CA THR A 24 -2.60 5.24 -9.63
C THR A 24 -2.96 4.20 -10.68
N LYS A 25 -4.11 4.36 -11.34
CA LYS A 25 -4.59 3.51 -12.43
C LYS A 25 -4.66 4.35 -13.69
N THR A 26 -3.87 4.01 -14.69
CA THR A 26 -3.88 4.68 -16.00
C THR A 26 -4.36 3.68 -17.06
N ALA A 27 -5.29 4.11 -17.90
CA ALA A 27 -5.77 3.36 -19.05
C ALA A 27 -5.37 4.08 -20.32
N PHE A 28 -4.99 3.31 -21.34
CA PHE A 28 -4.54 3.79 -22.63
C PHE A 28 -5.36 3.17 -23.76
N ASP A 29 -5.54 3.93 -24.84
CA ASP A 29 -6.03 3.39 -26.11
C ASP A 29 -4.92 2.67 -26.90
N ILE A 30 -5.26 2.18 -28.09
CA ILE A 30 -4.36 1.44 -28.97
C ILE A 30 -3.15 2.26 -29.45
N ASN A 31 -3.27 3.59 -29.46
CA ASN A 31 -2.21 4.50 -29.88
C ASN A 31 -1.34 4.94 -28.69
N GLY A 32 -1.57 4.37 -27.50
CA GLY A 32 -0.86 4.75 -26.28
C GLY A 32 -1.32 6.07 -25.67
N LYS A 33 -2.46 6.64 -26.11
CA LYS A 33 -3.01 7.87 -25.51
C LYS A 33 -3.75 7.52 -24.23
N VAL A 34 -3.50 8.31 -23.18
CA VAL A 34 -4.23 8.18 -21.90
C VAL A 34 -5.70 8.51 -22.12
N ILE A 35 -6.57 7.54 -21.84
CA ILE A 35 -8.04 7.70 -21.87
C ILE A 35 -8.64 7.90 -20.48
N LYS A 36 -7.96 7.38 -19.43
CA LYS A 36 -8.40 7.55 -18.05
C LYS A 36 -7.22 7.49 -17.11
N LYS A 37 -7.23 8.32 -16.06
CA LYS A 37 -6.27 8.27 -14.96
C LYS A 37 -6.97 8.50 -13.63
N ASP A 38 -7.03 7.47 -12.81
CA ASP A 38 -7.61 7.52 -11.47
C ASP A 38 -6.50 7.44 -10.41
N LYS A 39 -6.66 8.17 -9.31
CA LYS A 39 -5.84 8.04 -8.10
C LYS A 39 -6.73 7.65 -6.94
N GLN A 40 -6.29 6.70 -6.13
CA GLN A 40 -7.00 6.26 -4.94
C GLN A 40 -6.03 6.17 -3.76
N TYR A 41 -6.52 6.52 -2.57
CA TYR A 41 -5.75 6.59 -1.34
C TYR A 41 -6.40 5.69 -0.29
N LEU A 42 -5.57 4.92 0.41
CA LEU A 42 -5.93 3.92 1.41
C LEU A 42 -5.07 4.12 2.65
N VAL A 43 -5.65 3.91 3.83
CA VAL A 43 -4.93 3.85 5.10
C VAL A 43 -5.35 2.59 5.88
N GLU A 44 -4.37 1.82 6.28
CA GLU A 44 -4.52 0.58 7.04
C GLU A 44 -3.66 0.64 8.29
N ILE A 45 -4.15 0.00 9.35
CA ILE A 45 -3.46 -0.16 10.63
C ILE A 45 -3.30 -1.65 10.86
N MET A 46 -2.09 -2.07 11.19
CA MET A 46 -1.72 -3.48 11.24
C MET A 46 -1.11 -3.79 12.59
N LYS A 47 -1.64 -4.79 13.27
CA LYS A 47 -1.15 -5.23 14.57
C LYS A 47 0.24 -5.87 14.42
N THR A 48 1.16 -5.55 15.32
CA THR A 48 2.42 -6.28 15.47
C THR A 48 2.19 -7.52 16.34
N HIS A 49 2.81 -8.65 16.00
CA HIS A 49 2.85 -9.85 16.83
C HIS A 49 4.11 -9.83 17.71
N ASP A 50 3.99 -9.60 19.01
CA ASP A 50 5.12 -9.63 19.96
C ASP A 50 6.33 -8.78 19.50
N GLY A 51 6.08 -7.57 18.98
CA GLY A 51 7.11 -6.69 18.41
C GLY A 51 7.65 -7.12 17.02
N LYS A 52 7.10 -8.18 16.43
CA LYS A 52 7.43 -8.68 15.09
C LYS A 52 6.27 -8.45 14.13
N MET A 53 6.57 -8.10 12.89
CA MET A 53 5.52 -7.91 11.90
C MET A 53 4.91 -9.24 11.44
N LYS A 54 3.59 -9.24 11.24
CA LYS A 54 2.85 -10.36 10.64
C LYS A 54 3.43 -10.65 9.25
N ARG A 55 3.53 -11.93 8.86
CA ARG A 55 3.94 -12.30 7.49
C ARG A 55 3.02 -11.65 6.44
N GLY A 56 3.61 -11.24 5.31
CA GLY A 56 2.91 -10.74 4.13
C GLY A 56 1.68 -11.59 3.80
N ASP A 57 0.50 -10.97 3.80
CA ASP A 57 -0.71 -11.67 3.41
C ASP A 57 -0.80 -11.70 1.88
N ARG A 58 -1.18 -12.86 1.33
CA ARG A 58 -1.29 -13.08 -0.12
C ARG A 58 -2.60 -12.48 -0.62
N HIS A 59 -2.69 -11.16 -0.61
CA HIS A 59 -3.80 -10.45 -1.22
C HIS A 59 -3.82 -10.69 -2.73
N ILE A 60 -4.83 -11.43 -3.21
CA ILE A 60 -5.12 -11.58 -4.64
C ILE A 60 -5.94 -10.36 -5.07
N LYS A 61 -5.33 -9.45 -5.83
CA LYS A 61 -6.05 -8.38 -6.52
C LYS A 61 -6.22 -8.75 -7.99
N ARG A 62 -7.46 -8.73 -8.49
CA ARG A 62 -7.78 -8.96 -9.89
C ARG A 62 -7.96 -7.63 -10.61
N TYR A 63 -7.41 -7.53 -11.80
CA TYR A 63 -7.52 -6.35 -12.65
C TYR A 63 -7.95 -6.77 -14.04
N SER A 64 -8.77 -5.94 -14.67
CA SER A 64 -9.34 -6.16 -16.00
C SER A 64 -9.09 -4.95 -16.89
N LEU A 65 -9.11 -5.13 -18.21
CA LEU A 65 -8.86 -4.05 -19.15
C LEU A 65 -9.97 -2.98 -19.18
N ASN A 66 -11.21 -3.36 -18.86
CA ASN A 66 -12.37 -2.45 -18.83
C ASN A 66 -12.48 -1.59 -20.10
N GLY A 67 -12.32 -2.20 -21.27
CA GLY A 67 -12.39 -1.51 -22.58
C GLY A 67 -11.12 -0.77 -23.01
N ALA A 68 -10.11 -0.65 -22.14
CA ALA A 68 -8.80 -0.10 -22.51
C ALA A 68 -8.00 -1.09 -23.37
N TYR A 69 -7.06 -0.57 -24.17
CA TYR A 69 -6.07 -1.41 -24.84
C TYR A 69 -4.96 -1.84 -23.87
N THR A 70 -4.46 -0.88 -23.09
CA THR A 70 -3.45 -1.11 -22.06
C THR A 70 -3.89 -0.50 -20.73
N ARG A 71 -3.59 -1.17 -19.62
CA ARG A 71 -3.68 -0.58 -18.28
C ARG A 71 -2.34 -0.64 -17.58
N HIS A 72 -2.00 0.45 -16.95
CA HIS A 72 -0.85 0.57 -16.06
C HIS A 72 -1.36 0.90 -14.67
N LEU A 73 -0.93 0.13 -13.69
CA LEU A 73 -1.16 0.39 -12.28
C LEU A 73 0.16 0.62 -11.59
N SER A 74 0.22 1.66 -10.76
CA SER A 74 1.35 1.95 -9.89
C SER A 74 0.83 2.16 -8.47
N ALA A 75 1.40 1.42 -7.52
CA ALA A 75 1.14 1.60 -6.11
C ALA A 75 2.39 2.17 -5.45
N GLN A 76 2.20 3.25 -4.71
CA GLN A 76 3.18 3.83 -3.81
C GLN A 76 2.67 3.53 -2.41
N LEU A 77 3.44 2.78 -1.65
CA LEU A 77 3.14 2.40 -0.28
C LEU A 77 4.12 3.10 0.63
N GLU A 78 3.67 3.46 1.81
CA GLU A 78 4.55 3.92 2.87
C GLU A 78 4.05 3.30 4.15
N ILE A 79 4.96 2.64 4.86
CA ILE A 79 4.64 1.84 6.03
C ILE A 79 5.58 2.25 7.13
N GLY A 80 5.05 2.50 8.31
CA GLY A 80 5.86 3.07 9.39
C GLY A 80 5.13 3.20 10.71
N CYS A 81 5.87 3.70 11.70
CA CYS A 81 5.38 4.04 13.02
C CYS A 81 4.98 5.52 13.01
N GLY A 82 3.75 5.83 13.42
CA GLY A 82 3.24 7.19 13.34
C GLY A 82 1.94 7.37 14.13
N GLU A 83 1.33 8.53 13.94
CA GLU A 83 0.10 8.91 14.62
C GLU A 83 -1.09 8.97 13.66
N ILE A 84 -2.25 8.59 14.17
CA ILE A 84 -3.54 8.72 13.49
C ILE A 84 -4.35 9.71 14.32
N PRO A 85 -4.73 10.89 13.77
CA PRO A 85 -5.40 11.92 14.56
C PRO A 85 -6.65 11.46 15.30
N GLU A 86 -7.40 10.51 14.72
CA GLU A 86 -8.63 9.96 15.30
C GLU A 86 -8.39 8.92 16.41
N LEU A 87 -7.16 8.44 16.57
CA LEU A 87 -6.80 7.51 17.63
C LEU A 87 -6.03 8.28 18.70
N THR A 88 -6.47 8.19 19.95
CA THR A 88 -5.69 8.67 21.09
C THR A 88 -4.30 8.02 21.02
N PRO A 89 -3.21 8.79 21.10
CA PRO A 89 -1.86 8.23 21.08
C PRO A 89 -1.71 7.16 22.16
N THR A 90 -1.66 5.91 21.73
CA THR A 90 -1.48 4.75 22.60
C THR A 90 -0.43 3.84 22.00
N GLN A 91 0.41 3.31 22.89
CA GLN A 91 1.37 2.26 22.56
C GLN A 91 0.66 0.92 22.28
N ALA A 92 -0.50 0.67 22.89
CA ALA A 92 -1.20 -0.60 22.76
C ALA A 92 -2.08 -0.68 21.51
N TRP A 93 -2.35 -1.90 21.04
CA TRP A 93 -3.32 -2.14 19.95
C TRP A 93 -4.73 -1.62 20.33
N PRO A 94 -5.27 -0.62 19.60
CA PRO A 94 -6.49 0.09 20.03
C PRO A 94 -7.79 -0.64 19.61
N PHE A 95 -7.69 -1.80 18.96
CA PHE A 95 -8.85 -2.58 18.51
C PHE A 95 -8.96 -3.91 19.27
N SER A 96 -10.03 -4.66 19.00
CA SER A 96 -10.22 -5.99 19.59
C SER A 96 -8.96 -6.87 19.42
N PRO A 97 -8.53 -7.61 20.46
CA PRO A 97 -7.30 -8.41 20.42
C PRO A 97 -7.23 -9.42 19.28
N SER A 98 -8.38 -9.93 18.80
CA SER A 98 -8.48 -10.88 17.68
C SER A 98 -8.33 -10.24 16.30
N LYS A 99 -8.47 -8.90 16.20
CA LYS A 99 -8.24 -8.18 14.94
C LYS A 99 -6.74 -7.99 14.73
N LEU A 100 -6.27 -8.40 13.56
CA LEU A 100 -4.87 -8.22 13.14
C LEU A 100 -4.68 -7.01 12.23
N TYR A 101 -5.77 -6.49 11.68
CA TYR A 101 -5.76 -5.33 10.81
C TYR A 101 -7.04 -4.52 11.01
N LYS A 102 -6.95 -3.23 10.71
CA LYS A 102 -8.08 -2.31 10.64
C LYS A 102 -7.90 -1.41 9.42
N LEU A 103 -8.93 -1.36 8.58
CA LEU A 103 -9.06 -0.34 7.55
C LEU A 103 -9.48 0.97 8.22
N ALA A 104 -8.61 1.98 8.17
CA ALA A 104 -8.88 3.31 8.70
C ALA A 104 -9.48 4.22 7.62
N GLN A 105 -9.02 4.08 6.38
CA GLN A 105 -9.63 4.72 5.21
C GLN A 105 -9.63 3.73 4.04
N ASP A 106 -10.79 3.43 3.48
CA ASP A 106 -10.89 2.64 2.25
C ASP A 106 -10.38 3.41 1.02
N TYR A 107 -10.07 2.71 -0.07
CA TYR A 107 -9.64 3.32 -1.33
C TYR A 107 -10.63 4.37 -1.81
N SER A 108 -10.23 5.63 -1.66
CA SER A 108 -11.03 6.79 -2.04
C SER A 108 -10.24 7.69 -2.98
N SER A 109 -10.92 8.45 -3.84
CA SER A 109 -10.28 9.52 -4.61
C SER A 109 -9.84 10.70 -3.72
N GLN A 110 -10.41 10.81 -2.53
CA GLN A 110 -10.04 11.79 -1.53
C GLN A 110 -8.77 11.34 -0.80
N ARG A 111 -7.86 12.29 -0.52
CA ARG A 111 -6.64 12.00 0.24
C ARG A 111 -7.00 11.70 1.70
N GLY A 112 -7.81 12.56 2.34
CA GLY A 112 -8.36 12.30 3.67
C GLY A 112 -7.27 12.01 4.70
N LEU A 113 -7.44 10.92 5.46
CA LEU A 113 -6.49 10.47 6.47
C LEU A 113 -5.09 10.20 5.92
N TYR A 114 -4.95 9.86 4.62
CA TYR A 114 -3.65 9.59 3.98
C TYR A 114 -2.65 10.75 4.18
N ASP A 115 -3.12 12.00 4.15
CA ASP A 115 -2.29 13.20 4.28
C ASP A 115 -2.09 13.63 5.73
N GLN A 116 -2.89 13.11 6.65
CA GLN A 116 -2.86 13.51 8.06
C GLN A 116 -1.96 12.59 8.91
N ILE A 117 -1.54 11.46 8.36
CA ILE A 117 -0.60 10.57 9.04
C ILE A 117 0.75 11.26 9.09
N ASP A 118 1.22 11.47 10.31
CA ASP A 118 2.58 11.87 10.60
C ASP A 118 3.39 10.65 11.04
N PHE A 119 4.47 10.36 10.33
CA PHE A 119 5.33 9.22 10.61
C PHE A 119 6.53 9.66 11.42
N THR A 120 6.74 9.01 12.56
CA THR A 120 8.00 9.09 13.30
C THR A 120 9.14 8.48 12.47
N PHE A 121 8.86 7.35 11.81
CA PHE A 121 9.70 6.78 10.77
C PHE A 121 8.83 5.99 9.80
N SER A 122 9.28 5.88 8.55
CA SER A 122 8.60 5.09 7.53
C SER A 122 9.55 4.65 6.42
N HIS A 123 9.14 3.61 5.69
CA HIS A 123 9.77 3.21 4.44
C HIS A 123 8.76 3.24 3.33
N ALA A 124 9.18 3.81 2.21
CA ALA A 124 8.37 3.95 1.02
C ALA A 124 8.70 2.87 0.01
N TYR A 125 7.68 2.10 -0.36
CA TYR A 125 7.75 1.04 -1.35
C TYR A 125 7.00 1.42 -2.61
N SER A 126 7.43 0.88 -3.75
CA SER A 126 6.66 1.03 -4.96
C SER A 126 6.65 -0.22 -5.82
N TYR A 127 5.53 -0.46 -6.45
CA TYR A 127 5.45 -1.44 -7.52
C TYR A 127 4.54 -0.90 -8.62
N SER A 128 4.80 -1.35 -9.83
CA SER A 128 3.91 -1.15 -10.94
C SER A 128 3.73 -2.43 -11.73
N PHE A 129 2.60 -2.51 -12.42
CA PHE A 129 2.36 -3.54 -13.41
C PHE A 129 1.54 -2.98 -14.55
N MET A 130 1.86 -3.44 -15.74
CA MET A 130 1.16 -3.11 -16.97
C MET A 130 0.66 -4.40 -17.59
N PHE A 131 -0.50 -4.34 -18.23
CA PHE A 131 -1.03 -5.42 -19.05
C PHE A 131 -1.88 -4.85 -20.17
N SER A 132 -1.86 -5.52 -21.31
CA SER A 132 -2.54 -5.08 -22.53
C SER A 132 -3.36 -6.19 -23.18
N LYS A 133 -4.22 -5.78 -24.11
CA LYS A 133 -5.20 -6.63 -24.80
C LYS A 133 -4.56 -7.73 -25.65
N ASP A 134 -3.35 -7.49 -26.14
CA ASP A 134 -2.52 -8.43 -26.89
C ASP A 134 -1.81 -9.48 -26.02
N GLY A 135 -2.01 -9.44 -24.69
CA GLY A 135 -1.39 -10.37 -23.74
C GLY A 135 -0.02 -9.92 -23.22
N ASN A 136 0.51 -8.80 -23.71
CA ASN A 136 1.75 -8.24 -23.15
C ASN A 136 1.51 -7.77 -21.71
N HIS A 137 2.48 -8.06 -20.85
CA HIS A 137 2.46 -7.61 -19.46
C HIS A 137 3.87 -7.35 -18.97
N SER A 138 4.00 -6.43 -18.02
CA SER A 138 5.25 -6.13 -17.35
C SER A 138 5.00 -5.79 -15.90
N VAL A 139 5.99 -6.07 -15.07
CA VAL A 139 5.89 -5.95 -13.62
C VAL A 139 7.20 -5.35 -13.14
N THR A 140 7.15 -4.21 -12.44
CA THR A 140 8.33 -3.48 -11.97
C THR A 140 8.25 -3.28 -10.46
N TRP A 141 9.27 -3.74 -9.76
CA TRP A 141 9.39 -3.71 -8.30
C TRP A 141 10.79 -3.20 -7.99
N PRO A 142 11.04 -1.88 -8.00
CA PRO A 142 12.37 -1.31 -7.93
C PRO A 142 13.20 -1.83 -6.74
N GLU A 143 12.54 -2.12 -5.63
CA GLU A 143 13.16 -2.58 -4.39
C GLU A 143 13.61 -4.05 -4.42
N PHE A 144 13.21 -4.80 -5.45
CA PHE A 144 13.67 -6.18 -5.70
C PHE A 144 14.72 -6.25 -6.81
N VAL A 145 15.07 -5.13 -7.46
CA VAL A 145 16.07 -5.12 -8.53
C VAL A 145 17.51 -5.17 -7.98
N ASN A 146 17.71 -4.96 -6.67
CA ASN A 146 19.03 -4.93 -6.03
C ASN A 146 19.37 -6.13 -5.12
N ASN A 147 18.61 -7.24 -5.17
CA ASN A 147 18.95 -8.48 -4.45
C ASN A 147 19.24 -9.66 -5.39
N ALA A 148 19.68 -9.38 -6.61
CA ALA A 148 20.40 -10.34 -7.43
C ALA A 148 21.90 -10.05 -7.30
N MET A 149 22.49 -10.46 -6.17
CA MET A 149 23.90 -10.82 -6.12
C MET A 149 24.03 -12.28 -6.56
#